data_AF-A0A085VU01-F1
#
_entry.id   AF-A0A085VU01-F1
#
_cell.length_a   1.000
_cell.length_b   1.000
_cell.length_c   1.000
_cell.angle_alpha   90.00
_cell.angle_beta   90.00
_cell.angle_gamma   90.00
#
_symmetry.space_group_name_H-M   'P 1'
#
loop_
_entity.id
_entity.type
_entity.pdbx_description
1 polymer ?
#
loop_
_entity_poly.entity_id
_entity_poly.type
_entity_poly.pdbx_seq_one_letter_code
_entity_poly.pdbx_strand_id
1 'polypeptide(L)'
;MKISRYLFVIAGLVALAFIVAALDSPEDSAFIRAAPVRGENTPPAPARVAVPERPAVPPPPALLAAPEEVPGEEGEHGEFTTATDVMKAKLFKTEPELARFDYFREHILLDSNGRKDYEALLADTRMYEQLRRTLGSSTEAEESLESSIKRLMRIDYLREALAWRQNPAREQWVSTVEGIILADSFSPELSLSARRSMAATRMELYEIFADQEPERARALVEAAKGTSLEKLLQYIAAHNQRRLVKEQELSLQAQVRRAAAP
;
A
#
# COMPACT_ATOMS: atom_id res chain seq x y z
N MET A 1 -8.23 53.76 -12.59
CA MET A 1 -8.19 52.45 -13.28
C MET A 1 -8.06 51.32 -12.25
N LYS A 2 -9.15 50.57 -12.00
CA LYS A 2 -9.22 49.43 -11.06
C LYS A 2 -9.99 48.26 -11.70
N ILE A 3 -9.52 47.74 -12.84
CA ILE A 3 -10.22 46.67 -13.59
C ILE A 3 -9.44 45.33 -13.58
N SER A 4 -8.20 45.31 -13.09
CA SER A 4 -7.31 44.15 -13.27
C SER A 4 -7.55 42.95 -12.32
N ARG A 5 -8.25 43.12 -11.19
CA ARG A 5 -8.37 42.03 -10.18
C ARG A 5 -9.57 41.10 -10.36
N TYR A 6 -10.60 41.51 -11.09
CA TYR A 6 -11.82 40.70 -11.29
C TYR A 6 -11.66 39.62 -12.38
N LEU A 7 -10.75 39.81 -13.34
CA LEU A 7 -10.52 38.84 -14.41
C LEU A 7 -9.89 37.52 -13.92
N PHE A 8 -9.03 37.56 -12.90
CA PHE A 8 -8.41 36.35 -12.34
C PHE A 8 -9.37 35.50 -11.50
N VAL A 9 -10.32 36.13 -10.81
CA VAL A 9 -11.32 35.41 -9.99
C VAL A 9 -12.35 34.71 -10.89
N ILE A 10 -12.75 35.34 -12.00
CA ILE A 10 -13.67 34.74 -12.97
C ILE A 10 -13.01 33.56 -13.70
N ALA A 11 -11.74 33.68 -14.10
CA ALA A 11 -11.00 32.58 -14.73
C ALA A 11 -10.84 31.36 -13.80
N GLY A 12 -10.62 31.59 -12.50
CA GLY A 12 -10.55 30.51 -11.50
C GLY A 12 -11.88 29.77 -11.28
N LEU A 13 -13.01 30.49 -11.31
CA LEU A 13 -14.34 29.89 -11.16
C LEU A 13 -14.79 29.10 -12.40
N VAL A 14 -14.40 29.53 -13.60
CA VAL A 14 -14.67 28.78 -14.85
C VAL A 14 -13.88 27.47 -14.88
N ALA A 15 -12.62 27.47 -14.43
CA ALA A 15 -11.82 26.24 -14.34
C ALA A 15 -12.40 25.23 -13.33
N LEU A 16 -12.96 25.71 -12.21
CA LEU A 16 -13.60 24.84 -11.22
C LEU A 16 -14.92 24.25 -11.75
N ALA A 17 -15.71 25.03 -12.51
CA ALA A 17 -16.95 24.55 -13.12
C ALA A 17 -16.72 23.48 -14.20
N PHE A 18 -15.63 23.57 -14.97
CA PHE A 18 -15.26 22.53 -15.95
C PHE A 18 -14.85 21.20 -15.29
N ILE A 19 -14.21 21.23 -14.12
CA ILE A 19 -13.81 20.01 -13.38
C ILE A 19 -15.05 19.31 -12.79
N VAL A 20 -16.03 20.07 -12.30
CA VAL A 20 -17.28 19.50 -11.77
C VAL A 20 -18.16 18.94 -12.90
N ALA A 21 -18.25 19.63 -14.04
CA ALA A 21 -19.01 19.14 -15.20
C ALA A 21 -18.39 17.90 -15.87
N ALA A 22 -17.06 17.76 -15.85
CA ALA A 22 -16.38 16.58 -16.39
C ALA A 22 -16.54 15.32 -15.51
N LEU A 23 -16.95 15.47 -14.24
CA LEU A 23 -17.24 14.36 -13.34
C LEU A 23 -18.70 13.89 -13.40
N ASP A 24 -19.56 14.62 -14.11
CA ASP A 24 -21.02 14.41 -14.13
C ASP A 24 -21.56 14.17 -15.55
N SER A 25 -20.69 13.84 -16.52
CA SER A 25 -21.13 13.48 -17.87
C SER A 25 -21.86 12.14 -17.87
N PRO A 26 -23.16 12.09 -18.20
CA PRO A 26 -23.95 10.87 -18.14
C PRO A 26 -24.18 10.32 -19.55
N GLU A 27 -23.15 10.00 -20.33
CA GLU A 27 -23.33 9.30 -21.62
C GLU A 27 -22.14 8.39 -21.94
N ASP A 28 -22.31 7.09 -21.71
CA ASP A 28 -22.22 6.09 -22.79
C ASP A 28 -22.75 4.73 -22.31
N SER A 29 -24.09 4.62 -22.34
CA SER A 29 -24.80 3.36 -22.30
C SER A 29 -24.89 2.81 -23.71
N ALA A 30 -23.84 2.13 -24.18
CA ALA A 30 -23.84 1.52 -25.51
C ALA A 30 -23.37 0.06 -25.47
N PHE A 31 -24.36 -0.83 -25.40
CA PHE A 31 -24.43 -2.15 -26.04
C PHE A 31 -23.16 -3.02 -26.09
N ILE A 32 -23.03 -3.96 -25.14
CA ILE A 32 -22.28 -5.20 -25.40
C ILE A 32 -23.25 -6.26 -25.92
N ARG A 33 -23.13 -6.53 -27.22
CA ARG A 33 -23.78 -7.62 -27.95
C ARG A 33 -23.11 -8.93 -27.53
N ALA A 34 -23.86 -9.83 -26.89
CA ALA A 34 -23.39 -11.17 -26.55
C ALA A 34 -23.06 -11.97 -27.83
N ALA A 35 -21.83 -12.49 -27.91
CA ALA A 35 -21.44 -13.48 -28.91
C ALA A 35 -21.68 -14.91 -28.37
N PRO A 36 -22.06 -15.87 -29.22
CA PRO A 36 -22.54 -17.18 -28.78
C PRO A 36 -21.39 -18.10 -28.34
N VAL A 37 -21.67 -18.85 -27.28
CA VAL A 37 -20.90 -19.97 -26.74
C VAL A 37 -20.73 -21.04 -27.82
N ARG A 38 -19.48 -21.44 -28.11
CA ARG A 38 -19.16 -22.58 -28.98
C ARG A 38 -18.14 -23.50 -28.29
N GLY A 39 -18.63 -24.69 -27.95
CA GLY A 39 -17.92 -25.97 -28.09
C GLY A 39 -16.74 -26.26 -27.16
N GLU A 40 -16.99 -27.21 -26.26
CA GLU A 40 -16.06 -28.14 -25.62
C GLU A 40 -14.65 -28.26 -26.24
N ASN A 41 -13.64 -28.11 -25.38
CA ASN A 41 -12.46 -28.96 -25.39
C ASN A 41 -11.90 -29.03 -23.96
N THR A 42 -12.30 -30.07 -23.24
CA THR A 42 -11.79 -30.39 -21.90
C THR A 42 -10.38 -30.97 -22.04
N PRO A 43 -9.32 -30.33 -21.51
CA PRO A 43 -7.99 -30.94 -21.45
C PRO A 43 -7.99 -32.06 -20.39
N PRO A 44 -7.24 -33.16 -20.60
CA PRO A 44 -7.12 -34.21 -19.60
C PRO A 44 -6.41 -33.69 -18.33
N ALA A 45 -6.89 -34.15 -17.18
CA ALA A 45 -6.37 -33.81 -15.86
C ALA A 45 -4.86 -34.13 -15.74
N PRO A 46 -4.03 -33.19 -15.26
CA PRO A 46 -2.64 -33.51 -14.97
C PRO A 46 -2.56 -34.48 -13.80
N ALA A 47 -1.69 -35.48 -13.96
CA ALA A 47 -1.36 -36.45 -12.92
C ALA A 47 -0.94 -35.74 -11.62
N ARG A 48 -1.47 -36.22 -10.49
CA ARG A 48 -1.07 -35.77 -9.15
C ARG A 48 0.42 -36.04 -8.95
N VAL A 49 1.24 -35.00 -9.08
CA VAL A 49 2.61 -34.99 -8.58
C VAL A 49 2.52 -35.05 -7.06
N ALA A 50 3.18 -36.02 -6.45
CA ALA A 50 3.31 -36.13 -5.00
C ALA A 50 3.95 -34.85 -4.46
N VAL A 51 3.21 -34.14 -3.62
CA VAL A 51 3.72 -32.98 -2.86
C VAL A 51 4.80 -33.51 -1.92
N PRO A 52 6.06 -33.05 -2.02
CA PRO A 52 7.08 -33.41 -1.04
C PRO A 52 6.64 -32.92 0.35
N GLU A 53 6.78 -33.81 1.31
CA GLU A 53 6.44 -33.60 2.71
C GLU A 53 7.15 -32.35 3.24
N ARG A 54 6.36 -31.42 3.77
CA ARG A 54 6.79 -30.09 4.20
C ARG A 54 7.78 -30.24 5.36
N PRO A 55 8.98 -29.62 5.34
CA PRO A 55 9.76 -29.45 6.55
C PRO A 55 8.92 -28.70 7.58
N ALA A 56 8.86 -29.22 8.81
CA ALA A 56 8.17 -28.57 9.92
C ALA A 56 8.71 -27.15 10.09
N VAL A 57 7.82 -26.17 10.09
CA VAL A 57 8.16 -24.79 10.41
C VAL A 57 8.67 -24.78 11.85
N PRO A 58 9.90 -24.32 12.13
CA PRO A 58 10.37 -24.23 13.50
C PRO A 58 9.43 -23.31 14.30
N PRO A 59 9.06 -23.68 15.53
CA PRO A 59 8.23 -22.82 16.37
C PRO A 59 8.95 -21.48 16.56
N PRO A 60 8.20 -20.36 16.58
CA PRO A 60 8.79 -19.06 16.82
C PRO A 60 9.54 -19.07 18.17
N PRO A 61 10.69 -18.37 18.30
CA PRO A 61 11.40 -18.27 19.57
C PRO A 61 10.46 -17.83 20.70
N ALA A 62 10.64 -18.38 21.90
CA ALA A 62 9.72 -18.21 23.04
C ALA A 62 9.46 -16.75 23.47
N LEU A 63 10.26 -15.80 22.98
CA LEU A 63 10.04 -14.35 23.12
C LEU A 63 8.89 -13.80 22.24
N LEU A 64 8.34 -14.61 21.34
CA LEU A 64 7.25 -14.29 20.42
C LEU A 64 5.96 -15.06 20.75
N ALA A 65 5.89 -15.73 21.90
CA ALA A 65 4.60 -16.15 22.45
C ALA A 65 3.79 -14.86 22.65
N ALA A 66 2.71 -14.71 21.89
CA ALA A 66 1.77 -13.63 22.11
C ALA A 66 1.42 -13.61 23.61
N PRO A 67 1.41 -12.45 24.27
CA PRO A 67 0.94 -12.37 25.65
C PRO A 67 -0.43 -13.06 25.72
N GLU A 68 -0.55 -14.14 26.51
CA GLU A 68 -1.85 -14.80 26.74
C GLU A 68 -2.85 -13.78 27.32
N GLU A 69 -2.33 -12.80 28.06
CA GLU A 69 -3.07 -11.72 28.68
C GLU A 69 -2.88 -10.43 27.87
N VAL A 70 -3.99 -9.83 27.43
CA VAL A 70 -3.99 -8.44 26.98
C VAL A 70 -3.67 -7.60 28.21
N PRO A 71 -2.60 -6.78 28.22
CA PRO A 71 -2.38 -5.86 29.33
C PRO A 71 -3.57 -4.89 29.37
N GLY A 72 -4.44 -5.03 30.38
CA GLY A 72 -5.52 -4.07 30.61
C GLY A 72 -6.87 -4.58 31.12
N GLU A 73 -7.09 -5.88 31.39
CA GLU A 73 -8.35 -6.25 32.09
C GLU A 73 -8.24 -6.19 33.62
N GLU A 74 -7.06 -6.39 34.23
CA GLU A 74 -6.88 -6.23 35.69
C GLU A 74 -5.47 -5.72 36.00
N GLY A 75 -5.31 -4.41 36.22
CA GLY A 75 -3.98 -3.85 36.54
C GLY A 75 -4.01 -2.36 36.88
N GLU A 76 -4.05 -2.07 38.17
CA GLU A 76 -3.80 -0.75 38.75
C GLU A 76 -2.31 -0.40 38.54
N HIS A 77 -2.04 0.73 37.85
CA HIS A 77 -0.74 1.36 37.56
C HIS A 77 -0.05 1.07 36.20
N GLY A 78 -0.32 1.96 35.24
CA GLY A 78 0.71 2.87 34.72
C GLY A 78 1.47 2.49 33.45
N GLU A 79 0.87 2.72 32.28
CA GLU A 79 1.56 3.25 31.08
C GLU A 79 0.51 3.66 30.05
N PHE A 80 0.76 4.74 29.32
CA PHE A 80 -0.22 5.36 28.41
C PHE A 80 -0.53 4.46 27.21
N THR A 81 -1.47 3.52 27.35
CA THR A 81 -1.97 2.74 26.21
C THR A 81 -2.92 3.59 25.39
N THR A 82 -2.49 3.99 24.20
CA THR A 82 -3.37 4.69 23.27
C THR A 82 -4.44 3.74 22.75
N ALA A 83 -5.54 4.27 22.20
CA ALA A 83 -6.54 3.45 21.51
C ALA A 83 -5.91 2.58 20.41
N THR A 84 -4.82 3.05 19.79
CA THR A 84 -4.04 2.30 18.80
C THR A 84 -3.34 1.09 19.40
N ASP A 85 -2.77 1.20 20.61
CA ASP A 85 -2.03 0.10 21.25
C ASP A 85 -2.96 -1.05 21.64
N VAL A 86 -4.15 -0.72 22.17
CA VAL A 86 -5.19 -1.71 22.45
C VAL A 86 -5.64 -2.42 21.16
N MET A 87 -5.76 -1.69 20.05
CA MET A 87 -6.12 -2.27 18.75
C MET A 87 -5.00 -3.13 18.19
N LYS A 88 -3.73 -2.71 18.29
CA LYS A 88 -2.57 -3.53 17.92
C LYS A 88 -2.55 -4.84 18.71
N ALA A 89 -2.77 -4.81 20.02
CA ALA A 89 -2.80 -6.01 20.85
C ALA A 89 -3.88 -7.00 20.38
N LYS A 90 -5.07 -6.51 20.00
CA LYS A 90 -6.13 -7.35 19.40
C LYS A 90 -5.72 -7.91 18.04
N LEU A 91 -5.19 -7.05 17.17
CA LEU A 91 -4.73 -7.42 15.84
C LEU A 91 -3.68 -8.54 15.89
N PHE A 92 -2.72 -8.44 16.80
CA PHE A 92 -1.60 -9.38 16.93
C PHE A 92 -2.00 -10.79 17.33
N LYS A 93 -3.17 -10.96 17.96
CA LYS A 93 -3.76 -12.29 18.20
C LYS A 93 -4.19 -12.99 16.91
N THR A 94 -4.55 -12.23 15.88
CA THR A 94 -5.05 -12.77 14.60
C THR A 94 -4.02 -12.69 13.47
N GLU A 95 -3.01 -11.83 13.61
CA GLU A 95 -1.97 -11.57 12.60
C GLU A 95 -0.58 -11.67 13.23
N PRO A 96 -0.11 -12.88 13.57
CA PRO A 96 1.15 -13.06 14.29
C PRO A 96 2.37 -12.55 13.51
N GLU A 97 2.34 -12.59 12.18
CA GLU A 97 3.45 -12.07 11.37
C GLU A 97 3.54 -10.54 11.42
N LEU A 98 2.41 -9.82 11.53
CA LEU A 98 2.43 -8.38 11.75
C LEU A 98 2.93 -8.02 13.14
N ALA A 99 2.64 -8.85 14.14
CA ALA A 99 3.18 -8.69 15.49
C ALA A 99 4.72 -8.87 15.50
N ARG A 100 5.21 -9.92 14.82
CA ARG A 100 6.66 -10.15 14.65
C ARG A 100 7.33 -9.00 13.92
N PHE A 101 6.70 -8.48 12.86
CA PHE A 101 7.20 -7.34 12.13
C PHE A 101 7.29 -6.09 13.01
N ASP A 102 6.22 -5.75 13.75
CA ASP A 102 6.20 -4.59 14.65
C ASP A 102 7.27 -4.70 15.72
N TYR A 103 7.44 -5.90 16.31
CA TYR A 103 8.51 -6.19 17.25
C TYR A 103 9.88 -5.85 16.66
N PHE A 104 10.24 -6.39 15.49
CA PHE A 104 11.55 -6.12 14.88
C PHE A 104 11.75 -4.64 14.53
N ARG A 105 10.69 -3.93 14.15
CA ARG A 105 10.74 -2.51 13.81
C ARG A 105 10.98 -1.61 15.04
N GLU A 106 10.42 -1.98 16.18
CA GLU A 106 10.52 -1.19 17.41
C GLU A 106 11.80 -1.51 18.22
N HIS A 107 12.55 -2.55 17.85
CA HIS A 107 13.73 -3.02 18.59
C HIS A 107 15.03 -2.86 17.81
N ILE A 108 16.10 -2.45 18.52
CA ILE A 108 17.45 -2.41 17.94
C ILE A 108 18.01 -3.83 17.86
N LEU A 109 18.22 -4.32 16.64
CA LEU A 109 18.75 -5.67 16.38
C LEU A 109 20.28 -5.68 16.48
N LEU A 110 20.80 -5.77 17.71
CA LEU A 110 22.24 -5.74 17.99
C LEU A 110 22.96 -7.03 17.55
N ASP A 111 22.31 -8.17 17.66
CA ASP A 111 22.91 -9.46 17.32
C ASP A 111 22.64 -9.88 15.86
N SER A 112 23.41 -10.87 15.40
CA SER A 112 23.29 -11.39 14.03
C SER A 112 22.08 -12.29 13.82
N ASN A 113 21.53 -12.88 14.88
CA ASN A 113 20.41 -13.81 14.78
C ASN A 113 19.10 -13.03 14.60
N GLY A 114 18.86 -12.00 15.40
CA GLY A 114 17.70 -11.12 15.26
C GLY A 114 17.62 -10.48 13.87
N ARG A 115 18.77 -10.05 13.32
CA ARG A 115 18.82 -9.55 11.93
C ARG A 115 18.47 -10.62 10.91
N LYS A 116 19.00 -11.84 11.04
CA LYS A 116 18.66 -12.96 10.15
C LYS A 116 17.18 -13.34 10.24
N ASP A 117 16.61 -13.31 11.43
CA ASP A 117 15.19 -13.61 11.64
C ASP A 117 14.30 -12.53 11.03
N TYR A 118 14.69 -11.26 11.13
CA TYR A 118 13.99 -10.15 10.47
C TYR A 118 14.11 -10.24 8.94
N GLU A 119 15.31 -10.51 8.42
CA GLU A 119 15.53 -10.75 6.98
C GLU A 119 14.72 -11.96 6.48
N ALA A 120 14.67 -13.05 7.23
CA ALA A 120 13.85 -14.21 6.90
C ALA A 120 12.35 -13.86 6.89
N LEU A 121 11.90 -13.02 7.81
CA LEU A 121 10.53 -12.51 7.83
C LEU A 121 10.23 -11.64 6.60
N LEU A 122 11.12 -10.74 6.20
CA LEU A 122 10.95 -9.89 5.00
C LEU A 122 11.06 -10.65 3.67
N ALA A 123 11.71 -11.81 3.69
CA ALA A 123 11.81 -12.73 2.55
C ALA A 123 10.64 -13.73 2.47
N ASP A 124 9.73 -13.77 3.45
CA ASP A 124 8.65 -14.76 3.47
C ASP A 124 7.59 -14.48 2.40
N THR A 125 7.55 -15.34 1.39
CA THR A 125 6.61 -15.28 0.28
C THR A 125 5.17 -15.63 0.65
N ARG A 126 4.90 -16.12 1.87
CA ARG A 126 3.52 -16.31 2.35
C ARG A 126 2.81 -14.98 2.61
N MET A 127 3.56 -13.99 3.11
CA MET A 127 3.04 -12.63 3.32
C MET A 127 2.62 -11.99 1.99
N TYR A 128 3.23 -12.39 0.87
CA TYR A 128 2.92 -11.86 -0.45
C TYR A 128 1.47 -12.07 -0.87
N GLU A 129 0.94 -13.29 -0.79
CA GLU A 129 -0.42 -13.56 -1.25
C GLU A 129 -1.48 -12.89 -0.37
N GLN A 130 -1.16 -12.72 0.91
CA GLN A 130 -2.01 -12.01 1.86
C GLN A 130 -2.02 -10.51 1.56
N LEU A 131 -0.85 -9.91 1.37
CA LEU A 131 -0.68 -8.50 1.01
C LEU A 131 -1.36 -8.18 -0.32
N ARG A 132 -1.12 -9.00 -1.35
CA ARG A 132 -1.73 -8.84 -2.68
C ARG A 132 -3.25 -8.83 -2.60
N ARG A 133 -3.86 -9.79 -1.89
CA ARG A 133 -5.31 -9.85 -1.72
C ARG A 133 -5.83 -8.64 -0.94
N THR A 134 -5.20 -8.33 0.19
CA THR A 134 -5.73 -7.32 1.13
C THR A 134 -5.52 -5.88 0.68
N LEU A 135 -4.43 -5.60 -0.03
CA LEU A 135 -4.15 -4.26 -0.56
C LEU A 135 -4.69 -4.06 -1.98
N GLY A 136 -4.83 -5.16 -2.75
CA GLY A 136 -5.34 -5.12 -4.13
C GLY A 136 -6.86 -4.98 -4.21
N SER A 137 -7.60 -5.57 -3.28
CA SER A 137 -9.06 -5.44 -3.22
C SER A 137 -9.50 -4.85 -1.89
N SER A 138 -10.20 -3.71 -1.92
CA SER A 138 -10.97 -3.26 -0.77
C SER A 138 -12.32 -3.97 -0.79
N THR A 139 -12.36 -5.22 -0.31
CA THR A 139 -13.62 -5.95 -0.12
C THR A 139 -14.29 -5.44 1.15
N GLU A 140 -15.07 -4.37 0.96
CA GLU A 140 -16.28 -4.04 1.72
C GLU A 140 -16.22 -3.62 3.20
N ALA A 141 -17.31 -2.92 3.56
CA ALA A 141 -17.99 -2.90 4.85
C ALA A 141 -17.45 -2.04 5.99
N GLU A 142 -16.17 -2.00 6.35
CA GLU A 142 -15.74 -1.15 7.48
C GLU A 142 -14.34 -0.54 7.28
N GLU A 143 -14.31 0.76 6.99
CA GLU A 143 -13.18 1.65 7.35
C GLU A 143 -13.08 1.75 8.88
N SER A 144 -12.93 0.61 9.55
CA SER A 144 -12.66 0.56 10.97
C SER A 144 -11.23 1.04 11.24
N LEU A 145 -11.00 1.47 12.48
CA LEU A 145 -9.65 1.80 12.94
C LEU A 145 -8.72 0.58 12.80
N GLU A 146 -9.22 -0.62 13.10
CA GLU A 146 -8.47 -1.86 12.98
C GLU A 146 -8.03 -2.14 11.54
N SER A 147 -8.94 -2.04 10.57
CA SER A 147 -8.61 -2.26 9.15
C SER A 147 -7.60 -1.23 8.64
N SER A 148 -7.71 0.02 9.12
CA SER A 148 -6.77 1.10 8.81
C SER A 148 -5.37 0.83 9.38
N ILE A 149 -5.26 0.46 10.66
CA ILE A 149 -3.99 0.10 11.31
C ILE A 149 -3.34 -1.08 10.58
N LYS A 150 -4.12 -2.12 10.32
CA LYS A 150 -3.67 -3.32 9.61
C LYS A 150 -3.12 -3.00 8.22
N ARG A 151 -3.80 -2.11 7.48
CA ARG A 151 -3.34 -1.63 6.17
C ARG A 151 -2.01 -0.88 6.28
N LEU A 152 -1.88 0.04 7.23
CA LEU A 152 -0.66 0.83 7.41
C LEU A 152 0.53 -0.08 7.75
N MET A 153 0.37 -1.02 8.68
CA MET A 153 1.43 -1.98 9.03
C MET A 153 1.88 -2.84 7.85
N ARG A 154 0.94 -3.21 6.97
CA ARG A 154 1.22 -3.95 5.74
C ARG A 154 2.00 -3.12 4.72
N ILE A 155 1.68 -1.84 4.61
CA ILE A 155 2.41 -0.90 3.75
C ILE A 155 3.82 -0.67 4.30
N ASP A 156 3.97 -0.54 5.63
CA ASP A 156 5.28 -0.46 6.30
C ASP A 156 6.12 -1.71 6.06
N TYR A 157 5.51 -2.90 6.17
CA TYR A 157 6.18 -4.16 5.85
C TYR A 157 6.70 -4.18 4.40
N LEU A 158 5.87 -3.78 3.43
CA LEU A 158 6.29 -3.71 2.02
C LEU A 158 7.43 -2.72 1.80
N ARG A 159 7.40 -1.57 2.48
CA ARG A 159 8.46 -0.56 2.42
C ARG A 159 9.79 -1.14 2.87
N GLU A 160 9.82 -1.81 4.01
CA GLU A 160 11.01 -2.45 4.56
C GLU A 160 11.52 -3.59 3.66
N ALA A 161 10.61 -4.44 3.18
CA ALA A 161 10.94 -5.56 2.30
C ALA A 161 11.57 -5.11 0.98
N LEU A 162 11.11 -3.98 0.41
CA LEU A 162 11.65 -3.39 -0.82
C LEU A 162 12.95 -2.61 -0.60
N ALA A 163 13.09 -1.94 0.54
CA ALA A 163 14.29 -1.19 0.91
C ALA A 163 15.50 -2.11 1.14
N TRP A 164 15.26 -3.35 1.59
CA TRP A 164 16.31 -4.36 1.69
C TRP A 164 16.74 -4.87 0.29
N ARG A 165 17.81 -4.27 -0.24
CA ARG A 165 18.31 -4.56 -1.60
C ARG A 165 18.74 -6.01 -1.83
N GLN A 166 19.17 -6.72 -0.78
CA GLN A 166 19.57 -8.12 -0.87
C GLN A 166 18.43 -9.10 -0.61
N ASN A 167 17.19 -8.62 -0.47
CA ASN A 167 16.02 -9.48 -0.26
C ASN A 167 15.89 -10.46 -1.44
N PRO A 168 15.99 -11.78 -1.22
CA PRO A 168 15.89 -12.76 -2.31
C PRO A 168 14.51 -12.75 -2.97
N ALA A 169 13.47 -12.26 -2.28
CA ALA A 169 12.11 -12.13 -2.79
C ALA A 169 11.83 -10.73 -3.39
N ARG A 170 12.83 -9.84 -3.51
CA ARG A 170 12.63 -8.43 -3.91
C ARG A 170 11.89 -8.26 -5.23
N GLU A 171 12.28 -9.00 -6.27
CA GLU A 171 11.60 -8.90 -7.59
C GLU A 171 10.13 -9.33 -7.51
N GLN A 172 9.83 -10.31 -6.67
CA GLN A 172 8.44 -10.71 -6.44
C GLN A 172 7.68 -9.58 -5.74
N TRP A 173 8.26 -8.95 -4.69
CA TRP A 173 7.66 -7.80 -4.03
C TRP A 173 7.41 -6.63 -4.99
N VAL A 174 8.38 -6.33 -5.84
CA VAL A 174 8.26 -5.31 -6.88
C VAL A 174 7.09 -5.64 -7.81
N SER A 175 7.04 -6.84 -8.38
CA SER A 175 5.94 -7.25 -9.26
C SER A 175 4.57 -7.22 -8.56
N THR A 176 4.55 -7.50 -7.26
CA THR A 176 3.34 -7.43 -6.43
C THR A 176 2.79 -6.03 -6.37
N VAL A 177 3.66 -5.06 -6.06
CA VAL A 177 3.28 -3.66 -5.93
C VAL A 177 2.82 -3.11 -7.27
N GLU A 178 3.51 -3.45 -8.37
CA GLU A 178 3.05 -3.12 -9.72
C GLU A 178 1.64 -3.67 -9.99
N GLY A 179 1.42 -4.94 -9.66
CA GLY A 179 0.13 -5.60 -9.83
C GLY A 179 -0.99 -4.96 -9.00
N ILE A 180 -0.72 -4.53 -7.76
CA ILE A 180 -1.69 -3.83 -6.90
C ILE A 180 -1.99 -2.44 -7.47
N ILE A 181 -0.96 -1.70 -7.90
CA ILE A 181 -1.12 -0.35 -8.45
C ILE A 181 -1.98 -0.38 -9.73
N LEU A 182 -1.71 -1.34 -10.62
CA LEU A 182 -2.41 -1.49 -11.91
C LEU A 182 -3.71 -2.28 -11.83
N ALA A 183 -4.08 -2.83 -10.67
CA ALA A 183 -5.31 -3.58 -10.53
C ALA A 183 -6.53 -2.68 -10.78
N ASP A 184 -7.35 -3.02 -11.78
CA ASP A 184 -8.62 -2.35 -12.03
C ASP A 184 -9.68 -2.86 -11.04
N SER A 185 -9.67 -2.29 -9.85
CA SER A 185 -10.53 -2.71 -8.74
C SER A 185 -11.52 -1.63 -8.33
N PHE A 186 -11.69 -0.59 -9.16
CA PHE A 186 -12.67 0.46 -8.93
C PHE A 186 -14.01 0.06 -9.55
N SER A 187 -14.92 -0.43 -8.71
CA SER A 187 -16.30 -0.75 -9.13
C SER A 187 -17.24 0.45 -8.90
N PRO A 188 -18.24 0.67 -9.77
CA PRO A 188 -19.28 1.68 -9.53
C PRO A 188 -20.02 1.50 -8.19
N GLU A 189 -20.18 0.25 -7.74
CA GLU A 189 -20.86 -0.16 -6.52
C GLU A 189 -20.08 0.20 -5.24
N LEU A 190 -18.78 0.53 -5.35
CA LEU A 190 -17.99 0.93 -4.20
C LEU A 190 -18.47 2.27 -3.64
N SER A 191 -18.46 2.40 -2.31
CA SER A 191 -18.71 3.68 -1.67
C SER A 191 -17.63 4.71 -2.02
N LEU A 192 -17.95 6.00 -1.91
CA LEU A 192 -16.97 7.06 -2.11
C LEU A 192 -15.77 6.95 -1.16
N SER A 193 -16.02 6.52 0.09
CA SER A 193 -14.97 6.28 1.09
C SER A 193 -14.02 5.17 0.63
N ALA A 194 -14.57 4.02 0.24
CA ALA A 194 -13.76 2.90 -0.26
C ALA A 194 -12.90 3.30 -1.48
N ARG A 195 -13.48 4.05 -2.44
CA ARG A 195 -12.72 4.57 -3.58
C ARG A 195 -11.57 5.50 -3.15
N ARG A 196 -11.80 6.40 -2.19
CA ARG A 196 -10.76 7.28 -1.64
C ARG A 196 -9.68 6.51 -0.90
N SER A 197 -10.07 5.55 -0.07
CA SER A 197 -9.15 4.68 0.66
C SER A 197 -8.26 3.88 -0.30
N MET A 198 -8.84 3.32 -1.36
CA MET A 198 -8.10 2.61 -2.42
C MET A 198 -7.17 3.54 -3.21
N ALA A 199 -7.59 4.77 -3.50
CA ALA A 199 -6.73 5.77 -4.14
C ALA A 199 -5.55 6.17 -3.23
N ALA A 200 -5.80 6.35 -1.93
CA ALA A 200 -4.76 6.63 -0.94
C ALA A 200 -3.75 5.47 -0.82
N THR A 201 -4.23 4.22 -0.74
CA THR A 201 -3.37 3.02 -0.76
C THR A 201 -2.49 2.99 -2.00
N ARG A 202 -3.05 3.22 -3.20
CA ARG A 202 -2.25 3.25 -4.44
C ARG A 202 -1.25 4.39 -4.46
N MET A 203 -1.60 5.53 -3.89
CA MET A 203 -0.69 6.67 -3.78
C MET A 203 0.50 6.35 -2.87
N GLU A 204 0.26 5.82 -1.67
CA GLU A 204 1.32 5.41 -0.75
C GLU A 204 2.21 4.31 -1.36
N LEU A 205 1.60 3.31 -2.01
CA LEU A 205 2.34 2.26 -2.69
C LEU A 205 3.17 2.80 -3.86
N TYR A 206 2.63 3.72 -4.65
CA TYR A 206 3.38 4.36 -5.73
C TYR A 206 4.54 5.19 -5.20
N GLU A 207 4.38 5.90 -4.08
CA GLU A 207 5.46 6.67 -3.45
C GLU A 207 6.60 5.76 -3.01
N ILE A 208 6.28 4.69 -2.27
CA ILE A 208 7.27 3.66 -1.89
C ILE A 208 7.93 3.08 -3.13
N PHE A 209 7.14 2.76 -4.15
CA PHE A 209 7.64 2.16 -5.38
C PHE A 209 8.55 3.10 -6.17
N ALA A 210 8.20 4.37 -6.31
CA ALA A 210 9.00 5.36 -7.04
C ALA A 210 10.33 5.67 -6.35
N ASP A 211 10.38 5.60 -5.02
CA ASP A 211 11.61 5.79 -4.26
C ASP A 211 12.60 4.62 -4.45
N GLN A 212 12.10 3.40 -4.68
CA GLN A 212 12.93 2.20 -4.86
C GLN A 212 13.19 1.84 -6.33
N GLU A 213 12.22 2.10 -7.22
CA GLU A 213 12.15 1.66 -8.61
C GLU A 213 11.66 2.79 -9.55
N PRO A 214 12.39 3.91 -9.66
CA PRO A 214 11.90 5.12 -10.32
C PRO A 214 11.55 4.93 -11.80
N GLU A 215 12.33 4.15 -12.55
CA GLU A 215 12.06 3.91 -13.97
C GLU A 215 10.82 3.03 -14.17
N ARG A 216 10.64 2.00 -13.33
CA ARG A 216 9.44 1.15 -13.37
C ARG A 216 8.20 1.94 -12.96
N ALA A 217 8.31 2.80 -11.95
CA ALA A 217 7.21 3.67 -11.52
C ALA A 217 6.75 4.62 -12.63
N ARG A 218 7.66 5.13 -13.48
CA ARG A 218 7.29 5.89 -14.69
C ARG A 218 6.60 5.00 -15.72
N ALA A 219 7.10 3.78 -15.92
CA ALA A 219 6.49 2.82 -16.83
C ALA A 219 5.06 2.44 -16.42
N LEU A 220 4.72 2.45 -15.13
CA LEU A 220 3.34 2.22 -14.66
C LEU A 220 2.36 3.30 -15.15
N VAL A 221 2.79 4.57 -15.19
CA VAL A 221 1.95 5.68 -15.69
C VAL A 221 1.69 5.52 -17.18
N GLU A 222 2.69 5.07 -17.93
CA GLU A 222 2.59 4.78 -19.36
C GLU A 222 1.69 3.56 -19.62
N ALA A 223 1.85 2.49 -18.85
CA ALA A 223 1.04 1.28 -18.95
C ALA A 223 -0.45 1.51 -18.64
N ALA A 224 -0.76 2.54 -17.84
CA ALA A 224 -2.12 2.91 -17.49
C ALA A 224 -2.85 3.73 -18.56
N LYS A 225 -2.17 4.15 -19.64
CA LYS A 225 -2.80 4.93 -20.71
C LYS A 225 -3.97 4.17 -21.34
N GLY A 226 -5.10 4.85 -21.50
CA GLY A 226 -6.33 4.27 -22.03
C GLY A 226 -7.09 3.37 -21.05
N THR A 227 -6.63 3.23 -19.80
CA THR A 227 -7.35 2.49 -18.74
C THR A 227 -8.14 3.44 -17.84
N SER A 228 -9.03 2.89 -17.01
CA SER A 228 -9.74 3.62 -15.94
C SER A 228 -8.77 4.30 -14.94
N LEU A 229 -7.55 3.79 -14.81
CA LEU A 229 -6.54 4.26 -13.86
C LEU A 229 -5.69 5.42 -14.40
N GLU A 230 -5.77 5.75 -15.69
CA GLU A 230 -4.86 6.71 -16.33
C GLU A 230 -4.78 8.03 -15.55
N LYS A 231 -5.94 8.65 -15.27
CA LYS A 231 -6.01 9.95 -14.60
C LYS A 231 -5.53 9.88 -13.15
N LEU A 232 -5.83 8.78 -12.46
CA LEU A 232 -5.38 8.56 -11.09
C LEU A 232 -3.85 8.45 -11.04
N LEU A 233 -3.24 7.65 -11.91
CA LEU A 233 -1.79 7.46 -11.91
C LEU A 233 -1.03 8.68 -12.41
N GLN A 234 -1.58 9.43 -13.38
CA GLN A 234 -1.05 10.75 -13.75
C GLN A 234 -1.05 11.71 -12.56
N TYR A 235 -2.15 11.75 -11.80
CA TYR A 235 -2.25 12.60 -10.61
C TYR A 235 -1.23 12.20 -9.53
N ILE A 236 -1.15 10.91 -9.20
CA ILE A 236 -0.24 10.37 -8.18
C ILE A 236 1.22 10.65 -8.57
N ALA A 237 1.60 10.38 -9.82
CA ALA A 237 2.95 10.65 -10.30
C ALA A 237 3.31 12.14 -10.24
N ALA A 238 2.39 13.01 -10.65
CA ALA A 238 2.59 14.47 -10.55
C ALA A 238 2.67 14.94 -9.10
N HIS A 239 1.90 14.34 -8.19
CA HIS A 239 1.98 14.60 -6.76
C HIS A 239 3.36 14.22 -6.20
N ASN A 240 3.81 13.00 -6.46
CA ASN A 240 5.11 12.52 -5.98
C ASN A 240 6.26 13.38 -6.54
N GLN A 241 6.20 13.78 -7.81
CA GLN A 241 7.21 14.67 -8.39
C GLN A 241 7.27 16.03 -7.66
N ARG A 242 6.13 16.62 -7.31
CA ARG A 242 6.08 17.87 -6.53
C ARG A 242 6.67 17.69 -5.13
N ARG A 243 6.39 16.56 -4.48
CA ARG A 243 6.97 16.20 -3.17
C ARG A 243 8.50 16.15 -3.26
N LEU A 244 9.05 15.39 -4.21
CA LEU A 244 10.49 15.23 -4.38
C LEU A 244 11.21 16.56 -4.65
N VAL A 245 10.66 17.42 -5.52
CA VAL A 245 11.22 18.76 -5.78
C VAL A 245 11.27 19.59 -4.49
N LYS A 246 10.20 19.55 -3.68
CA LYS A 246 10.14 20.28 -2.42
C LYS A 246 11.11 19.73 -1.37
N GLU A 247 11.26 18.42 -1.27
CA GLU A 247 12.23 17.78 -0.38
C GLU A 247 13.67 18.15 -0.73
N GLN A 248 13.99 18.22 -2.03
CA GLN A 248 15.29 18.68 -2.52
C GLN A 248 15.54 20.15 -2.18
N GLU A 249 14.56 21.02 -2.39
CA GLU A 249 14.64 22.43 -2.04
C GLU A 249 14.91 22.62 -0.53
N LEU A 250 14.15 21.94 0.32
CA LEU A 250 14.32 22.00 1.77
C LEU A 250 15.69 21.45 2.21
N SER A 251 16.17 20.38 1.57
CA SER A 251 17.49 19.80 1.85
C SER A 251 18.62 20.78 1.52
N LEU A 252 18.54 21.48 0.38
CA LEU A 252 19.48 22.52 -0.01
C LEU A 252 19.45 23.69 0.98
N GLN A 253 18.26 24.17 1.35
CA GLN A 253 18.11 25.24 2.34
C GLN A 253 18.73 24.85 3.70
N ALA A 254 18.54 23.62 4.15
CA ALA A 254 19.13 23.13 5.39
C ALA A 254 20.67 23.05 5.32
N GLN A 255 21.24 22.63 4.19
CA GLN A 255 22.69 22.61 3.97
C GLN A 255 23.28 24.02 3.98
N VAL A 256 22.66 24.97 3.28
CA VAL A 256 23.12 26.38 3.28
C VAL A 256 23.08 26.96 4.69
N ARG A 257 22.02 26.70 5.46
CA ARG A 257 21.91 27.15 6.86
C ARG A 257 22.99 26.55 7.76
N ARG A 258 23.30 25.26 7.61
CA ARG A 258 24.38 24.60 8.36
C ARG A 258 25.76 25.15 8.00
N ALA A 259 26.01 25.45 6.74
CA ALA A 259 27.28 26.03 6.28
C ALA A 259 27.47 27.50 6.72
N ALA A 260 26.38 28.23 6.95
CA ALA A 260 26.40 29.61 7.43
C ALA A 260 26.38 29.74 8.96
N ALA A 261 26.26 28.63 9.71
CA ALA A 261 26.31 28.64 11.16
C ALA A 261 27.80 28.72 11.61
N PRO A 262 28.18 29.73 12.41
CA PRO A 262 29.55 29.93 12.89
C PRO A 262 30.00 28.89 13.92
#